data_AF-A0A6J4MLV9-F1
#
_entry.id   AF-A0A6J4MLV9-F1
#
_cell.length_a   1.000
_cell.length_b   1.000
_cell.length_c   1.000
_cell.angle_alpha   90.00
_cell.angle_beta   90.00
_cell.angle_gamma   90.00
#
_symmetry.space_group_name_H-M   'P 1'
#
loop_
_entity.id
_entity.type
_entity.pdbx_description
1 polymer ?
#
loop_
_entity_poly.entity_id
_entity_poly.type
_entity_poly.pdbx_seq_one_letter_code
_entity_poly.pdbx_strand_id
1 'polypeptide(L)'
;MTASIEKPLNLTSASDTSNLRLKDILKTLPREVFVKNPRKAWTKVIVNVLLVAVGYLGLAVSPWYLLPLMWIFTGTGLTGFFVIGHDCGHRSFANRRWVNDLVGHIAFLPLIFPFHAWRHGHNYHHKHTNKMGEDNAWQPMTAE
;
A
#
# COMPACT_ATOMS: atom_id res chain seq x y z
N MET A 1 -6.94 4.93 -0.83
CA MET A 1 -8.23 4.85 -0.11
C MET A 1 -9.04 6.10 -0.42
N THR A 2 -10.28 5.96 -0.88
CA THR A 2 -11.24 7.08 -0.94
C THR A 2 -12.14 6.93 0.27
N ALA A 3 -11.82 7.62 1.36
CA ALA A 3 -12.68 7.64 2.54
C ALA A 3 -13.90 8.51 2.22
N SER A 4 -15.10 7.94 2.32
CA SER A 4 -16.35 8.69 2.36
C SER A 4 -16.49 9.26 3.77
N ILE A 5 -16.75 10.57 3.89
CA ILE A 5 -17.05 11.21 5.17
C ILE A 5 -18.54 10.96 5.43
N GLU A 6 -18.86 9.83 6.05
CA GLU A 6 -20.18 9.65 6.66
C GLU A 6 -20.21 10.26 8.06
N LYS A 7 -21.39 10.73 8.46
CA LYS A 7 -21.62 11.43 9.73
C LYS A 7 -21.22 10.49 10.90
N PRO A 8 -20.39 10.93 11.85
CA PRO A 8 -19.96 10.07 12.94
C PRO A 8 -21.17 9.60 13.76
N LEU A 9 -21.22 8.29 14.01
CA LEU A 9 -22.24 7.70 14.88
C LEU A 9 -22.09 8.31 16.29
N ASN A 10 -23.18 8.78 16.89
CA ASN A 10 -23.19 9.19 18.30
C ASN A 10 -23.00 7.94 19.18
N LEU A 11 -21.74 7.58 19.44
CA LEU A 11 -21.38 6.47 20.33
C LEU A 11 -21.56 6.93 21.78
N THR A 12 -22.67 6.54 22.39
CA THR A 12 -22.91 6.70 23.83
C THR A 12 -22.01 5.77 24.63
N SER A 13 -21.23 6.39 25.54
CA SER A 13 -20.55 5.86 26.74
C SER A 13 -19.72 4.57 26.63
N ALA A 14 -18.44 4.72 27.00
CA ALA A 14 -17.45 3.68 27.24
C ALA A 14 -18.02 2.39 27.85
N SER A 15 -18.19 1.35 27.01
CA SER A 15 -18.27 -0.02 27.49
C SER A 15 -16.86 -0.49 27.84
N ASP A 16 -16.74 -1.26 28.92
CA ASP A 16 -15.53 -1.99 29.32
C ASP A 16 -14.81 -2.61 28.11
N THR A 17 -13.69 -2.01 27.70
CA THR A 17 -12.92 -2.40 26.50
C THR A 17 -12.15 -3.70 26.72
N SER A 18 -12.15 -4.25 27.94
CA SER A 18 -11.42 -5.47 28.30
C SER A 18 -11.82 -6.70 27.48
N ASN A 19 -13.03 -6.70 26.91
CA ASN A 19 -13.58 -7.80 26.10
C ASN A 19 -13.75 -7.49 24.59
N LEU A 20 -13.24 -6.34 24.11
CA LEU A 20 -13.39 -5.97 22.70
C LEU A 20 -12.56 -6.87 21.78
N ARG A 21 -13.18 -7.51 20.78
CA ARG A 21 -12.49 -8.35 19.78
C ARG A 21 -12.51 -7.68 18.41
N LEU A 22 -11.52 -8.01 17.57
CA LEU A 22 -11.44 -7.51 16.18
C LEU A 22 -12.74 -7.74 15.39
N LYS A 23 -13.40 -8.88 15.59
CA LYS A 23 -14.69 -9.19 14.93
C LYS A 23 -15.80 -8.16 15.25
N ASP A 24 -15.76 -7.57 16.44
CA ASP A 24 -16.79 -6.62 16.88
C ASP A 24 -16.55 -5.27 16.20
N ILE A 25 -15.29 -4.90 15.99
CA ILE A 25 -14.90 -3.75 15.15
C ILE A 25 -15.25 -4.00 13.68
N LEU A 26 -14.95 -5.18 13.13
CA LEU A 26 -15.25 -5.48 11.72
C LEU A 26 -16.75 -5.40 11.41
N LYS A 27 -17.62 -5.68 12.39
CA LYS A 27 -19.08 -5.56 12.26
C LYS A 27 -19.57 -4.11 12.16
N THR A 28 -18.81 -3.12 12.63
CA THR A 28 -19.18 -1.71 12.52
C THR A 28 -18.86 -1.13 11.14
N LEU A 29 -18.06 -1.83 10.34
CA LEU A 29 -17.66 -1.38 9.02
C LEU A 29 -18.69 -1.77 7.93
N PRO A 30 -18.98 -0.87 6.97
CA PRO A 30 -19.85 -1.18 5.83
C PRO A 30 -19.32 -2.36 5.01
N ARG A 31 -20.20 -3.18 4.43
CA ARG A 31 -19.78 -4.38 3.67
C ARG A 31 -18.97 -4.02 2.42
N GLU A 32 -19.22 -2.85 1.88
CA GLU A 32 -18.63 -2.30 0.66
C GLU A 32 -17.12 -2.14 0.79
N VAL A 33 -16.60 -1.87 2.01
CA VAL A 33 -15.15 -1.71 2.23
C VAL A 33 -14.37 -3.02 2.09
N PHE A 34 -15.05 -4.16 2.14
CA PHE A 34 -14.46 -5.48 1.94
C PHE A 34 -14.56 -5.98 0.49
N VAL A 35 -15.32 -5.26 -0.37
CA VAL A 35 -15.51 -5.63 -1.77
C VAL A 35 -14.37 -5.08 -2.62
N LYS A 36 -13.59 -5.99 -3.20
CA LYS A 36 -12.51 -5.64 -4.13
C LYS A 36 -13.09 -5.35 -5.52
N ASN A 37 -12.72 -4.21 -6.09
CA ASN A 37 -13.12 -3.83 -7.45
C ASN A 37 -11.99 -4.14 -8.45
N PRO A 38 -12.11 -5.22 -9.25
CA PRO A 38 -11.04 -5.62 -10.17
C PRO A 38 -10.82 -4.59 -11.28
N ARG A 39 -11.88 -3.95 -11.79
CA ARG A 39 -11.76 -2.92 -12.84
C ARG A 39 -10.88 -1.77 -12.34
N LYS A 40 -11.19 -1.24 -11.14
CA LYS A 40 -10.42 -0.17 -10.52
C LYS A 40 -8.95 -0.59 -10.30
N ALA A 41 -8.73 -1.81 -9.79
CA ALA A 41 -7.39 -2.33 -9.54
C ALA A 41 -6.55 -2.41 -10.83
N TRP A 42 -7.08 -3.03 -11.88
CA TRP A 42 -6.37 -3.18 -13.16
C TRP A 42 -6.22 -1.86 -13.91
N THR A 43 -7.19 -0.94 -13.84
CA THR A 43 -7.02 0.42 -14.37
C THR A 43 -5.84 1.12 -13.70
N LYS A 44 -5.65 0.98 -12.38
CA LYS A 44 -4.50 1.56 -11.69
C LYS A 44 -3.18 0.93 -12.13
N VAL A 45 -3.14 -0.37 -12.41
CA VAL A 45 -1.95 -1.02 -13.00
C VAL A 45 -1.62 -0.41 -14.35
N ILE A 46 -2.59 -0.31 -15.26
CA ILE A 46 -2.38 0.26 -16.61
C ILE A 46 -1.90 1.71 -16.52
N VAL A 47 -2.58 2.54 -15.73
CA VAL A 47 -2.19 3.93 -15.52
C VAL A 47 -0.77 4.02 -14.97
N ASN A 48 -0.40 3.17 -14.01
CA ASN A 48 0.95 3.19 -13.44
C ASN A 48 2.03 2.84 -14.47
N VAL A 49 1.81 1.77 -15.25
CA VAL A 49 2.73 1.36 -16.31
C VAL A 49 2.92 2.49 -17.33
N LEU A 50 1.84 3.17 -17.73
CA LEU A 50 1.89 4.30 -18.65
C LEU A 50 2.66 5.49 -18.05
N LEU A 51 2.41 5.84 -16.78
CA LEU A 51 3.13 6.92 -16.11
C LEU A 51 4.63 6.64 -16.04
N VAL A 52 5.02 5.40 -15.71
CA VAL A 52 6.44 5.02 -15.67
C VAL A 52 7.06 5.04 -17.06
N ALA A 53 6.36 4.54 -18.08
CA ALA A 53 6.84 4.58 -19.46
C ALA A 53 7.06 6.02 -19.94
N VAL A 54 6.08 6.91 -19.70
CA VAL A 54 6.21 8.35 -20.00
C VAL A 54 7.35 8.98 -19.22
N GLY A 55 7.55 8.60 -17.95
CA GLY A 55 8.65 9.07 -17.12
C GLY A 55 10.02 8.72 -17.71
N TYR A 56 10.23 7.46 -18.07
CA TYR A 56 11.48 7.02 -18.69
C TYR A 56 11.71 7.63 -20.08
N LEU A 57 10.65 7.76 -20.90
CA LEU A 57 10.75 8.46 -22.18
C LEU A 57 11.15 9.92 -21.98
N GLY A 58 10.52 10.60 -21.02
CA GLY A 58 10.86 11.98 -20.69
C GLY A 58 12.29 12.12 -20.17
N LEU A 59 12.79 11.19 -19.35
CA LEU A 59 14.19 11.17 -18.93
C LEU A 59 15.17 11.00 -20.11
N ALA A 60 14.80 10.21 -21.12
CA ALA A 60 15.64 9.96 -22.27
C ALA A 60 15.75 11.16 -23.23
N VAL A 61 14.70 12.00 -23.31
CA VAL A 61 14.64 13.09 -24.30
C VAL A 61 14.77 14.50 -23.71
N SER A 62 14.64 14.64 -22.38
CA SER A 62 14.64 15.96 -21.75
C SER A 62 16.02 16.59 -21.72
N PRO A 63 16.13 17.93 -21.92
CA PRO A 63 17.35 18.66 -21.63
C PRO A 63 17.69 18.58 -20.13
N TRP A 64 18.97 18.71 -19.80
CA TRP A 64 19.49 18.46 -18.45
C TRP A 64 18.77 19.24 -17.34
N TYR A 65 18.30 20.47 -17.62
CA TYR A 65 17.63 21.33 -16.64
C TYR A 65 16.21 20.88 -16.29
N LEU A 66 15.59 20.00 -17.09
CA LEU A 66 14.29 19.39 -16.78
C LEU A 66 14.42 18.03 -16.07
N LEU A 67 15.63 17.46 -16.00
CA LEU A 67 15.85 16.15 -15.38
C LEU A 67 15.37 16.08 -13.92
N PRO A 68 15.54 17.10 -13.05
CA PRO A 68 15.01 17.03 -11.69
C PRO A 68 13.49 16.83 -11.64
N LEU A 69 12.73 17.49 -12.52
CA LEU A 69 11.29 17.30 -12.63
C LEU A 69 10.97 15.88 -13.11
N MET A 70 11.73 15.38 -14.09
CA MET A 70 11.57 14.04 -14.61
C MET A 70 11.94 12.95 -13.58
N TRP A 71 12.91 13.20 -12.70
CA TRP A 71 13.24 12.29 -11.59
C TRP A 71 12.08 12.19 -10.60
N ILE A 72 11.49 13.32 -10.21
CA ILE A 72 10.33 13.35 -9.31
C ILE A 72 9.15 12.62 -9.95
N PHE A 73 8.86 12.91 -11.22
CA PHE A 73 7.77 12.27 -11.95
C PHE A 73 7.97 10.76 -12.08
N THR A 74 9.14 10.32 -12.56
CA THR A 74 9.45 8.90 -12.75
C THR A 74 9.51 8.16 -11.43
N GLY A 75 10.15 8.75 -10.41
CA GLY A 75 10.19 8.23 -9.05
C GLY A 75 8.79 8.03 -8.47
N THR A 76 7.88 8.98 -8.67
CA THR A 76 6.47 8.84 -8.25
C THR A 76 5.77 7.68 -8.95
N GLY A 77 5.99 7.51 -10.26
CA GLY A 77 5.46 6.36 -11.01
C GLY A 77 6.02 5.02 -10.50
N LEU A 78 7.31 4.97 -10.16
CA LEU A 78 7.95 3.79 -9.57
C LEU A 78 7.41 3.50 -8.16
N THR A 79 7.14 4.52 -7.34
CA THR A 79 6.41 4.35 -6.08
C THR A 79 5.03 3.74 -6.30
N GLY A 80 4.35 4.04 -7.41
CA GLY A 80 3.08 3.39 -7.72
C GLY A 80 3.20 1.88 -7.97
N PHE A 81 4.32 1.39 -8.51
CA PHE A 81 4.59 -0.06 -8.56
C PHE A 81 4.74 -0.66 -7.16
N PHE A 82 5.41 0.06 -6.25
CA PHE A 82 5.53 -0.36 -4.86
C PHE A 82 4.16 -0.44 -4.20
N VAL A 83 3.26 0.54 -4.42
CA VAL A 83 1.90 0.53 -3.87
C VAL A 83 1.07 -0.64 -4.41
N ILE A 84 1.18 -0.96 -5.71
CA ILE A 84 0.48 -2.12 -6.30
C ILE A 84 0.97 -3.43 -5.67
N GLY A 85 2.29 -3.60 -5.56
CA GLY A 85 2.85 -4.78 -4.92
C GLY A 85 2.52 -4.83 -3.42
N HIS A 86 2.47 -3.70 -2.74
CA HIS A 86 2.04 -3.59 -1.34
C HIS A 86 0.62 -4.10 -1.12
N ASP A 87 -0.32 -3.67 -1.96
CA ASP A 87 -1.71 -4.12 -1.90
C ASP A 87 -1.82 -5.63 -2.21
N CYS A 88 -0.98 -6.13 -3.12
CA CYS A 88 -0.84 -7.57 -3.35
C CYS A 88 -0.30 -8.30 -2.11
N GLY A 89 0.66 -7.72 -1.39
CA GLY A 89 1.21 -8.25 -0.13
C GLY A 89 0.14 -8.43 0.94
N HIS A 90 -0.77 -7.46 1.06
CA HIS A 90 -1.93 -7.50 1.95
C HIS A 90 -3.11 -8.33 1.45
N ARG A 91 -3.00 -8.90 0.24
CA ARG A 91 -4.08 -9.67 -0.42
C ARG A 91 -5.32 -8.82 -0.70
N SER A 92 -5.19 -7.50 -0.79
CA SER A 92 -6.29 -6.57 -1.05
C SER A 92 -6.50 -6.31 -2.56
N PHE A 93 -5.49 -6.60 -3.39
CA PHE A 93 -5.57 -6.41 -4.84
C PHE A 93 -6.57 -7.36 -5.53
N ALA A 94 -6.50 -8.66 -5.24
CA ALA A 94 -7.38 -9.68 -5.84
C ALA A 94 -7.95 -10.67 -4.81
N ASN A 95 -9.05 -11.35 -5.17
CA ASN A 95 -9.65 -12.40 -4.34
C ASN A 95 -8.81 -13.69 -4.32
N ARG A 96 -8.13 -14.00 -5.42
CA ARG A 96 -7.30 -15.20 -5.54
C ARG A 96 -5.89 -14.93 -5.05
N ARG A 97 -5.41 -15.71 -4.09
CA ARG A 97 -4.06 -15.53 -3.49
C ARG A 97 -2.95 -15.57 -4.55
N TRP A 98 -2.98 -16.55 -5.45
CA TRP A 98 -1.96 -16.70 -6.49
C TRP A 98 -1.87 -15.48 -7.42
N VAL A 99 -2.99 -14.78 -7.70
CA VAL A 99 -2.99 -13.55 -8.52
C VAL A 99 -2.21 -12.46 -7.81
N ASN A 100 -2.44 -12.30 -6.50
CA ASN A 100 -1.69 -11.34 -5.69
C ASN A 100 -0.19 -11.72 -5.63
N ASP A 101 0.13 -13.01 -5.50
CA ASP A 101 1.54 -13.44 -5.52
C ASP A 101 2.20 -13.11 -6.85
N LEU A 102 1.58 -13.46 -7.98
CA LEU A 102 2.13 -13.19 -9.31
C LEU A 102 2.28 -11.70 -9.58
N VAL A 103 1.21 -10.92 -9.39
CA VAL A 103 1.22 -9.47 -9.65
C VAL A 103 2.18 -8.76 -8.70
N GLY A 104 2.27 -9.19 -7.44
CA GLY A 104 3.21 -8.64 -6.46
C GLY A 104 4.67 -8.80 -6.90
N HIS A 105 5.08 -9.99 -7.37
CA HIS A 105 6.43 -10.19 -7.90
C HIS A 105 6.69 -9.34 -9.14
N ILE A 106 5.75 -9.32 -10.10
CA ILE A 106 5.90 -8.53 -11.33
C ILE A 106 6.02 -7.04 -11.01
N ALA A 107 5.20 -6.51 -10.10
CA ALA A 107 5.22 -5.11 -9.73
C ALA A 107 6.51 -4.72 -8.98
N PHE A 108 7.09 -5.62 -8.19
CA PHE A 108 8.31 -5.36 -7.44
C PHE A 108 9.60 -5.60 -8.26
N LEU A 109 9.53 -6.34 -9.37
CA LEU A 109 10.68 -6.65 -10.21
C LEU A 109 11.43 -5.40 -10.70
N PRO A 110 10.77 -4.35 -11.25
CA PRO A 110 11.45 -3.13 -11.68
C PRO A 110 12.10 -2.35 -10.53
N LEU A 111 11.66 -2.59 -9.29
CA LEU A 111 12.17 -1.94 -8.09
C LEU A 111 13.33 -2.72 -7.45
N ILE A 112 13.70 -3.88 -8.02
CA ILE A 112 14.74 -4.77 -7.51
C ILE A 112 14.46 -5.13 -6.03
N PHE A 113 13.18 -5.32 -5.72
CA PHE A 113 12.73 -5.56 -4.34
C PHE A 113 12.17 -6.99 -4.22
N PRO A 114 12.67 -7.85 -3.32
CA PRO A 114 12.19 -9.22 -3.21
C PRO A 114 10.80 -9.27 -2.56
N PHE A 115 9.74 -9.42 -3.38
CA PHE A 115 8.35 -9.34 -2.94
C PHE A 115 8.01 -10.24 -1.74
N HIS A 116 8.44 -11.51 -1.76
CA HIS A 116 8.12 -12.44 -0.67
C HIS A 116 8.78 -12.08 0.66
N ALA A 117 10.07 -11.73 0.64
CA ALA A 117 10.80 -11.32 1.84
C ALA A 117 10.22 -10.00 2.38
N TRP A 118 9.98 -9.03 1.50
CA TRP A 118 9.33 -7.78 1.85
C TRP A 118 7.97 -8.00 2.49
N ARG A 119 7.09 -8.82 1.89
CA ARG A 119 5.76 -9.11 2.45
C ARG A 119 5.85 -9.67 3.86
N HIS A 120 6.83 -10.54 4.14
CA HIS A 120 7.00 -11.11 5.47
C HIS A 120 7.38 -10.04 6.50
N GLY A 121 8.42 -9.26 6.21
CA GLY A 121 8.85 -8.15 7.07
C GLY A 121 7.77 -7.08 7.22
N HIS A 122 7.02 -6.77 6.16
CA HIS A 122 5.94 -5.80 6.18
C HIS A 122 4.75 -6.26 7.03
N ASN A 123 4.37 -7.54 6.95
CA ASN A 123 3.33 -8.09 7.83
C ASN A 123 3.77 -8.10 9.29
N TYR A 124 5.07 -8.30 9.55
CA TYR A 124 5.63 -8.19 10.90
C TYR A 124 5.58 -6.74 11.41
N HIS A 125 5.94 -5.76 10.59
CA HIS A 125 5.73 -4.33 10.86
C HIS A 125 4.26 -4.02 11.17
N HIS A 126 3.30 -4.44 10.35
CA HIS A 126 1.87 -4.18 10.57
C HIS A 126 1.33 -4.81 11.86
N LYS A 127 1.92 -5.92 12.31
CA LYS A 127 1.55 -6.56 13.58
C LYS A 127 2.10 -5.80 14.80
N HIS A 128 3.24 -5.14 14.65
CA HIS A 128 3.96 -4.48 15.75
C HIS A 128 4.21 -2.98 15.46
N THR A 129 3.33 -2.34 14.70
CA THR A 129 3.56 -0.98 14.19
C THR A 129 3.77 -0.01 15.36
N ASN A 130 4.87 0.75 15.31
CA ASN A 130 5.30 1.67 16.37
C ASN A 130 5.53 1.01 17.74
N LYS A 131 5.70 -0.31 17.80
CA LYS A 131 6.06 -1.01 19.03
C LYS A 131 7.58 -1.05 19.18
N MET A 132 8.07 -0.32 20.17
CA MET A 132 9.49 -0.22 20.50
C MET A 132 10.15 -1.60 20.64
N GLY A 133 11.30 -1.79 20.00
CA GLY A 133 12.06 -3.04 20.03
C GLY A 133 11.47 -4.19 19.20
N GLU A 134 10.26 -4.04 18.66
CA GLU A 134 9.61 -5.06 17.83
C GLU A 134 9.36 -4.59 16.41
N ASP A 135 9.01 -3.33 16.16
CA ASP A 135 8.84 -2.82 14.80
C ASP A 135 10.17 -2.88 14.03
N ASN A 136 10.17 -3.54 12.87
CA ASN A 136 11.33 -3.69 12.00
C ASN A 136 11.46 -2.58 10.94
N ALA A 137 10.48 -1.69 10.82
CA ALA A 137 10.50 -0.62 9.82
C ALA A 137 11.11 0.68 10.35
N TRP A 138 10.89 0.99 11.62
CA TRP A 138 11.37 2.24 12.22
C TRP A 138 11.60 2.11 13.72
N GLN A 139 12.68 2.72 14.20
CA GLN A 139 12.96 2.91 15.62
C GLN A 139 13.24 4.39 15.88
N PRO A 140 12.67 5.01 16.91
CA PRO A 140 12.99 6.38 17.28
C PRO A 140 14.42 6.48 17.78
N MET A 141 15.01 7.67 17.61
CA MET A 141 16.23 8.04 18.32
C MET A 141 15.94 8.06 19.82
N THR A 142 16.71 7.30 20.60
CA THR A 142 16.69 7.36 22.06
C THR A 142 17.71 8.41 22.54
N ALA A 143 17.50 8.98 23.73
CA ALA A 143 18.37 10.00 24.31
C ALA A 143 19.63 9.42 25.00
N GLU A 144 19.93 8.14 24.76
CA GLU A 144 21.08 7.41 25.34
C GLU A 144 22.38 7.67 24.57
#